data_AF-A0A6M0FYQ8-F1
#
_entry.id   AF-A0A6M0FYQ8-F1
#
_cell.length_a   1.000
_cell.length_b   1.000
_cell.length_c   1.000
_cell.angle_alpha   90.00
_cell.angle_beta   90.00
_cell.angle_gamma   90.00
#
_symmetry.space_group_name_H-M   'P 1'
#
loop_
_entity.id
_entity.type
_entity.pdbx_description
1 polymer ?
#
loop_
_entity_poly.entity_id
_entity_poly.type
_entity_poly.pdbx_seq_one_letter_code
_entity_poly.pdbx_strand_id
1 'polypeptide(L)'
;TYGMVVGHVAPEAAVGGTIALVQEGDLITIDATARSLHLEISDAELEQRRASWQPKQPHYTTGVLAKYAKLVSSSSVGAVTD
;
A
#
# COMPACT_ATOMS: atom_id res chain seq x y z
N THR A 1 -3.08 22.03 -1.96
CA THR A 1 -3.02 21.70 -0.52
C THR A 1 -1.64 22.08 -0.01
N TYR A 2 -1.52 22.87 1.07
CA TYR A 2 -0.21 23.32 1.61
C TYR A 2 0.30 22.43 2.78
N GLY A 3 -0.34 21.28 3.00
CA GLY A 3 -0.02 20.35 4.09
C GLY A 3 0.88 19.20 3.67
N MET A 4 1.01 18.21 4.56
CA MET A 4 1.75 16.97 4.31
C MET A 4 1.08 16.17 3.18
N VAL A 5 1.86 15.78 2.18
CA VAL A 5 1.42 14.93 1.07
C VAL A 5 2.44 13.80 0.89
N VAL A 6 1.98 12.56 0.99
CA VAL A 6 2.83 11.36 0.85
C VAL A 6 2.29 10.51 -0.29
N GLY A 7 3.16 10.13 -1.21
CA GLY A 7 2.87 9.24 -2.33
C GLY A 7 3.88 8.08 -2.39
N HIS A 8 3.71 7.18 -3.36
CA HIS A 8 4.58 6.02 -3.59
C HIS A 8 4.79 5.13 -2.36
N VAL A 9 3.81 5.06 -1.46
CA VAL A 9 3.82 4.16 -0.30
C VAL A 9 3.91 2.72 -0.80
N ALA A 10 4.94 2.00 -0.34
CA ALA A 10 5.24 0.64 -0.73
C ALA A 10 5.46 -0.25 0.51
N PRO A 11 5.03 -1.53 0.49
CA PRO A 11 4.26 -2.19 -0.57
C PRO A 11 2.84 -1.60 -0.74
N GLU A 12 2.32 -1.64 -1.96
CA GLU A 12 1.02 -1.06 -2.28
C GLU A 12 -0.16 -1.91 -1.76
N ALA A 13 -1.35 -1.32 -1.75
CA ALA A 13 -2.54 -2.00 -1.24
C ALA A 13 -2.91 -3.26 -2.04
N ALA A 14 -2.65 -3.27 -3.36
CA ALA A 14 -3.02 -4.37 -4.25
C ALA A 14 -2.28 -5.68 -3.92
N VAL A 15 -1.09 -5.59 -3.32
CA VAL A 15 -0.25 -6.73 -2.93
C VAL A 15 -0.27 -7.00 -1.42
N GLY A 16 -1.18 -6.36 -0.67
CA GLY A 16 -1.33 -6.59 0.77
C GLY A 16 -0.29 -5.87 1.63
N GLY A 17 0.26 -4.76 1.14
CA GLY A 17 1.06 -3.86 1.98
C GLY A 17 0.25 -3.34 3.17
N THR A 18 0.93 -2.81 4.18
CA THR A 18 0.28 -2.30 5.42
C THR A 18 -0.82 -1.27 5.15
N ILE A 19 -0.68 -0.47 4.09
CA ILE A 19 -1.70 0.50 3.65
C ILE A 19 -3.04 -0.17 3.26
N ALA A 20 -3.04 -1.46 2.88
CA ALA A 20 -4.25 -2.22 2.60
C ALA A 20 -5.05 -2.59 3.86
N LEU A 21 -4.42 -2.53 5.03
CA LEU A 21 -4.93 -3.03 6.31
C LEU A 21 -5.43 -1.91 7.24
N VAL A 22 -5.26 -0.65 6.81
CA VAL A 22 -5.78 0.53 7.49
C VAL A 22 -7.30 0.48 7.51
N GLN A 23 -7.88 0.73 8.67
CA GLN A 23 -9.30 0.82 8.91
C GLN A 23 -9.68 2.23 9.38
N GLU A 24 -10.95 2.58 9.21
CA GLU A 24 -11.47 3.86 9.67
C GLU A 24 -11.29 4.00 11.18
N GLY A 25 -10.75 5.14 11.61
CA GLY A 25 -10.46 5.41 13.02
C GLY A 25 -9.07 4.97 13.50
N ASP A 26 -8.28 4.28 12.68
CA ASP A 26 -6.88 4.01 13.02
C ASP A 26 -6.07 5.31 13.14
N LEU A 27 -5.15 5.34 14.10
CA LEU A 27 -4.22 6.45 14.26
C LEU A 27 -2.99 6.24 13.36
N ILE A 28 -2.63 7.28 12.60
CA ILE A 28 -1.45 7.29 11.72
C ILE A 28 -0.57 8.49 12.09
N THR A 29 0.69 8.21 12.34
CA THR A 29 1.71 9.22 12.64
C THR A 29 2.56 9.49 11.39
N ILE A 30 2.66 10.76 10.99
CA ILE A 30 3.60 11.21 9.96
C ILE A 30 4.63 12.11 10.61
N ASP A 31 5.88 11.67 10.64
CA ASP A 31 7.00 12.45 11.18
C ASP A 31 8.04 12.70 10.07
N ALA A 32 8.09 13.94 9.59
CA ALA A 32 9.04 14.35 8.56
C ALA A 32 10.49 14.41 9.07
N THR A 33 10.68 14.65 10.37
CA THR A 33 12.01 14.73 10.99
C THR A 33 12.60 13.34 11.16
N ALA A 34 11.82 12.40 11.69
CA ALA A 34 12.20 11.00 11.77
C ALA A 34 12.18 10.29 10.40
N ARG A 35 11.51 10.88 9.40
CA ARG A 35 11.26 10.31 8.07
C ARG A 35 10.48 9.01 8.16
N SER A 36 9.46 8.99 9.01
CA SER A 36 8.63 7.82 9.28
C SER A 36 7.15 8.09 9.03
N LEU A 37 6.48 7.06 8.54
CA LEU A 37 5.03 6.96 8.43
C LEU A 37 4.63 5.68 9.17
N HIS A 38 3.86 5.82 10.25
CA HIS A 38 3.52 4.69 11.12
C HIS A 38 2.02 4.54 11.31
N LEU A 39 1.56 3.30 11.34
CA LEU A 39 0.19 2.92 11.68
C LEU A 39 0.22 2.44 13.13
N GLU A 40 -0.44 3.16 14.03
CA GLU A 40 -0.38 2.97 15.48
C GLU A 40 -1.32 1.84 15.93
N ILE A 41 -1.04 0.62 15.48
CA ILE A 41 -1.72 -0.61 15.94
C ILE A 41 -0.69 -1.63 16.40
N SER A 42 -1.12 -2.59 17.23
CA SER A 42 -0.22 -3.66 17.67
C SER A 42 0.16 -4.60 16.53
N ASP A 43 1.35 -5.18 16.58
CA ASP A 43 1.79 -6.19 15.61
C ASP A 43 0.83 -7.39 15.53
N ALA A 44 0.25 -7.79 16.67
CA ALA A 44 -0.71 -8.88 16.74
C ALA A 44 -1.99 -8.54 15.95
N GLU A 45 -2.50 -7.32 16.10
CA GLU A 45 -3.67 -6.86 15.34
C GLU A 45 -3.34 -6.70 13.86
N LEU A 46 -2.18 -6.15 13.53
CA LEU A 46 -1.73 -6.02 12.15
C LEU A 46 -1.65 -7.39 11.46
N GLU A 47 -1.13 -8.41 12.14
CA GLU A 47 -1.04 -9.77 11.61
C GLU A 47 -2.42 -10.43 11.47
N GLN A 48 -3.34 -10.20 12.41
CA GLN A 48 -4.73 -10.66 12.29
C GLN A 48 -5.43 -10.04 11.07
N ARG A 49 -5.26 -8.73 10.85
CA ARG A 49 -5.78 -8.04 9.67
C ARG A 49 -5.13 -8.56 8.39
N ARG A 50 -3.82 -8.83 8.41
CA ARG A 50 -3.09 -9.41 7.28
C ARG A 50 -3.60 -10.81 6.92
N ALA A 51 -3.88 -11.65 7.92
CA ALA A 51 -4.39 -13.00 7.72
C ALA A 51 -5.81 -13.03 7.12
N SER A 52 -6.62 -11.99 7.34
CA SER A 52 -7.97 -11.86 6.78
C SER A 52 -8.00 -11.10 5.44
N TRP A 53 -6.89 -10.52 5.01
CA TRP A 53 -6.82 -9.74 3.78
C TRP A 53 -6.92 -10.63 2.54
N GLN A 54 -7.66 -10.15 1.55
CA GLN A 54 -7.75 -10.77 0.23
C GLN A 54 -7.58 -9.69 -0.85
N PRO A 55 -6.84 -9.99 -1.93
CA PRO A 55 -6.65 -9.05 -3.02
C PRO A 55 -7.99 -8.74 -3.70
N LYS A 56 -8.20 -7.46 -4.02
CA LYS A 56 -9.32 -7.05 -4.88
C LYS A 56 -9.12 -7.57 -6.30
N GLN A 57 -10.22 -7.92 -6.96
CA GLN A 57 -10.15 -8.29 -8.37
C GLN A 57 -9.68 -7.11 -9.22
N PRO A 58 -8.79 -7.33 -10.20
CA PRO A 58 -8.36 -6.28 -11.12
C PRO A 58 -9.54 -5.68 -11.88
N HIS A 59 -9.58 -4.35 -11.98
CA HIS A 59 -10.58 -3.65 -12.79
C HIS A 59 -10.45 -3.96 -14.29
N TYR A 60 -9.22 -4.27 -14.74
CA TYR A 60 -8.92 -4.60 -16.13
C TYR A 60 -8.31 -5.99 -16.19
N THR A 61 -9.04 -6.93 -16.78
CA THR A 61 -8.61 -8.33 -16.93
C THR A 61 -8.02 -8.62 -18.32
N THR A 62 -8.18 -7.69 -19.26
CA THR A 62 -7.66 -7.78 -20.64
C THR A 62 -7.02 -6.47 -21.10
N GLY A 63 -6.29 -6.52 -22.22
CA GLY A 63 -5.69 -5.33 -22.84
C GLY A 63 -4.38 -4.89 -22.17
N VAL A 64 -3.94 -3.66 -22.49
CA VAL A 64 -2.63 -3.14 -22.08
C VAL A 64 -2.50 -3.00 -20.55
N LEU A 65 -3.58 -2.60 -19.86
CA LEU A 65 -3.55 -2.43 -18.40
C LEU A 65 -3.46 -3.77 -17.66
N ALA A 66 -4.08 -4.83 -18.20
CA ALA A 66 -3.92 -6.18 -17.65
C ALA A 66 -2.48 -6.69 -17.80
N LYS A 67 -1.83 -6.38 -18.94
CA LYS A 67 -0.41 -6.70 -19.14
C LYS A 67 0.48 -5.92 -18.17
N TYR A 68 0.25 -4.61 -18.04
CA TYR A 68 1.03 -3.75 -17.14
C TYR A 68 0.91 -4.22 -15.70
N ALA A 69 -0.31 -4.42 -15.18
CA ALA A 69 -0.53 -4.87 -13.82
C ALA A 69 0.12 -6.25 -13.52
N LYS A 70 0.30 -7.09 -14.54
CA LYS A 70 0.96 -8.39 -14.40
C LYS A 70 2.49 -8.29 -14.32
N LEU A 71 3.09 -7.24 -14.89
CA LEU A 71 4.54 -7.13 -15.09
C LEU A 71 5.19 -6.03 -14.23
N VAL A 72 4.42 -5.03 -13.81
CA VAL A 72 4.96 -3.86 -13.11
C VAL A 72 5.55 -4.23 -11.74
N SER A 73 6.72 -3.68 -11.45
CA SER A 73 7.39 -3.79 -10.17
C SER A 73 6.87 -2.76 -9.15
N SER A 74 7.30 -2.87 -7.89
CA SER A 74 7.00 -1.85 -6.88
C SER A 74 7.48 -0.45 -7.29
N SER A 75 6.76 0.59 -6.84
CA SER A 75 7.18 1.99 -6.96
C SER A 75 8.53 2.27 -6.30
N SER A 76 8.92 1.50 -5.27
CA SER A 76 10.21 1.65 -4.59
C SER A 76 11.42 1.31 -5.47
N VAL A 77 11.19 0.55 -6.55
CA VAL A 77 12.22 0.19 -7.55
C VAL A 77 11.93 0.78 -8.93
N GLY A 78 11.01 1.76 -9.02
CA GLY A 78 10.80 2.56 -10.22
C GLY A 78 9.67 2.09 -11.15
N ALA A 79 8.81 1.15 -10.72
CA ALA A 79 7.68 0.66 -11.52
C ALA A 79 8.09 0.16 -12.94
N VAL A 80 9.21 -0.54 -13.01
CA VAL A 80 9.71 -1.18 -14.25
C VAL A 80 8.85 -2.39 -14.63
N THR A 81 8.93 -2.83 -15.88
CA THR A 81 8.03 -3.88 -16.43
C THR A 81 8.75 -4.98 -17.19
N ASP A 82 10.09 -4.99 -17.14
CA ASP A 82 11.00 -5.90 -17.84
C ASP A 82 11.76 -6.84 -16.89
#